data_AF-A0A4Q2UGM0-F1
#
_entry.id   AF-A0A4Q2UGM0-F1
#
_cell.length_a   1.000
_cell.length_b   1.000
_cell.length_c   1.000
_cell.angle_alpha   90.00
_cell.angle_beta   90.00
_cell.angle_gamma   90.00
#
_symmetry.space_group_name_H-M   'P 1'
#
loop_
_entity.id
_entity.type
_entity.pdbx_description
1 polymer ?
#
loop_
_entity_poly.entity_id
_entity_poly.type
_entity_poly.pdbx_seq_one_letter_code
_entity_poly.pdbx_strand_id
1 'polypeptide(L)'
;MKSLLLLSLTWLLIGACQRGEHVLPENVAQLVGTWQLREPASPYPVTLQLALDTANPPDDVTPFLTSGKSAVNTYSGRMSAALDGMMIVTRLSTTEMAGSTDAMQFEDVYFKNLKSVVRFDITSTNRLRLYFGTPQPGVLEFDKTQ
;
A
#
# COMPACT_ATOMS: atom_id res chain seq x y z
N MET A 1 -57.06 40.38 23.57
CA MET A 1 -56.44 41.24 22.53
C MET A 1 -55.52 42.21 23.27
N LYS A 2 -54.19 42.27 23.17
CA LYS A 2 -53.20 41.82 22.19
C LYS A 2 -51.91 41.45 22.95
N SER A 3 -51.22 40.43 22.43
CA SER A 3 -49.98 39.85 22.95
C SER A 3 -48.77 40.78 22.84
N LEU A 4 -47.88 40.74 23.84
CA LEU A 4 -46.50 41.23 23.75
C LEU A 4 -45.59 40.02 23.48
N LEU A 5 -44.97 40.01 22.30
CA LEU A 5 -44.07 38.95 21.82
C LEU A 5 -42.75 38.95 22.61
N LEU A 6 -42.40 37.81 23.20
CA LEU A 6 -41.00 37.42 23.39
C LEU A 6 -40.46 36.89 22.06
N LEU A 7 -39.37 37.47 21.56
CA LEU A 7 -38.62 36.98 20.40
C LEU A 7 -37.19 36.66 20.84
N SER A 8 -37.04 35.48 21.44
CA SER A 8 -35.79 34.76 21.56
C SER A 8 -35.61 33.92 20.30
N LEU A 9 -34.64 34.26 19.43
CA LEU A 9 -34.20 33.33 18.39
C LEU A 9 -32.73 33.57 18.03
N THR A 10 -31.86 33.05 18.87
CA THR A 10 -30.47 32.70 18.55
C THR A 10 -30.49 31.51 17.57
N TRP A 11 -30.19 31.76 16.29
CA TRP A 11 -30.05 30.68 15.30
C TRP A 11 -28.62 30.63 14.73
N LEU A 12 -27.95 29.55 15.15
CA LEU A 12 -26.99 28.72 14.43
C LEU A 12 -25.77 29.36 13.75
N LEU A 13 -24.68 29.41 14.51
CA LEU A 13 -23.32 29.17 14.01
C LEU A 13 -23.06 27.66 13.99
N ILE A 14 -23.41 26.94 12.91
CA ILE A 14 -22.87 25.59 12.67
C ILE A 14 -22.55 25.43 11.18
N GLY A 15 -21.59 26.23 10.71
CA GLY A 15 -20.80 25.90 9.52
C GLY A 15 -19.56 25.11 9.93
N ALA A 16 -19.75 23.98 10.63
CA ALA A 16 -18.66 23.04 10.81
C ALA A 16 -18.44 22.36 9.46
N CYS A 17 -17.31 22.64 8.80
CA CYS A 17 -16.83 21.82 7.70
C CYS A 17 -16.83 20.37 8.16
N GLN A 18 -17.79 19.57 7.70
CA GLN A 18 -17.68 18.13 7.69
C GLN A 18 -16.60 17.80 6.66
N ARG A 19 -15.34 17.92 7.07
CA ARG A 19 -14.23 17.30 6.37
C ARG A 19 -14.47 15.81 6.59
N GLY A 20 -15.17 15.16 5.65
CA GLY A 20 -15.47 13.74 5.72
C GLY A 20 -14.18 13.00 6.04
N GLU A 21 -14.14 12.34 7.20
CA GLU A 21 -13.03 11.46 7.51
C GLU A 21 -13.05 10.36 6.45
N HIS A 22 -12.03 10.34 5.60
CA HIS A 22 -11.87 9.31 4.60
C HIS A 22 -11.50 8.01 5.34
N VAL A 23 -12.51 7.23 5.71
CA VAL A 23 -12.31 5.94 6.39
C VAL A 23 -11.72 4.97 5.37
N LEU A 24 -10.48 4.56 5.61
CA LEU A 24 -9.80 3.61 4.73
C LEU A 24 -10.46 2.23 4.83
N PRO A 25 -10.89 1.60 3.73
CA PRO A 25 -11.51 0.29 3.79
C PRO A 25 -10.56 -0.77 4.35
N GLU A 26 -11.12 -1.72 5.10
CA GLU A 26 -10.36 -2.64 5.94
C GLU A 26 -9.31 -3.45 5.15
N ASN A 27 -9.69 -3.97 3.98
CA ASN A 27 -8.80 -4.72 3.09
C ASN A 27 -7.57 -3.92 2.64
N VAL A 28 -7.72 -2.61 2.49
CA VAL A 28 -6.63 -1.70 2.12
C VAL A 28 -5.87 -1.23 3.36
N ALA A 29 -6.54 -0.98 4.48
CA ALA A 29 -5.89 -0.63 5.75
C ALA A 29 -4.96 -1.74 6.23
N GLN A 30 -5.34 -3.01 6.02
CA GLN A 30 -4.53 -4.16 6.39
C GLN A 30 -3.18 -4.24 5.63
N LEU A 31 -3.06 -3.60 4.47
CA LEU A 31 -1.80 -3.53 3.70
C LEU A 31 -0.69 -2.79 4.45
N VAL A 32 -1.05 -1.86 5.33
CA VAL A 32 -0.07 -1.08 6.08
C VAL A 32 0.75 -1.99 6.98
N GLY A 33 2.07 -1.87 6.88
CA GLY A 33 3.04 -2.62 7.69
C GLY A 33 4.22 -3.13 6.89
N THR A 34 5.00 -3.98 7.54
CA THR A 34 6.17 -4.64 6.95
C THR A 34 5.84 -6.12 6.71
N TRP A 35 6.32 -6.61 5.58
CA TRP A 35 5.99 -7.90 5.01
C TRP A 35 7.28 -8.61 4.62
N GLN A 36 7.44 -9.86 5.01
CA GLN A 36 8.58 -10.72 4.69
C GLN A 36 8.18 -11.67 3.56
N LEU A 37 8.98 -11.75 2.50
CA LEU A 37 8.72 -12.67 1.39
C LEU A 37 8.74 -14.11 1.90
N ARG A 38 7.69 -14.85 1.56
CA ARG A 38 7.54 -16.28 1.79
C ARG A 38 7.70 -17.06 0.49
N GLU A 39 6.96 -16.66 -0.55
CA GLU A 39 7.04 -17.31 -1.86
C GLU A 39 7.32 -16.27 -2.98
N PRO A 40 8.22 -16.59 -3.94
CA PRO A 40 9.04 -17.80 -3.98
C PRO A 40 10.04 -17.87 -2.82
N ALA A 41 10.23 -19.07 -2.27
CA ALA A 41 11.19 -19.30 -1.20
C ALA A 41 12.59 -18.74 -1.57
N SER A 42 13.20 -18.04 -0.63
CA SER A 42 14.49 -17.36 -0.83
C SER A 42 15.34 -17.51 0.43
N PRO A 43 16.67 -17.68 0.30
CA PRO A 43 17.58 -17.61 1.45
C PRO A 43 17.77 -16.17 1.94
N TYR A 44 17.28 -15.17 1.21
CA TYR A 44 17.45 -13.76 1.53
C TYR A 44 16.26 -13.22 2.34
N PRO A 45 16.49 -12.35 3.33
CA PRO A 45 15.44 -11.73 4.13
C PRO A 45 14.78 -10.58 3.36
N VAL A 46 14.06 -10.92 2.29
CA VAL A 46 13.41 -9.95 1.40
C VAL A 46 12.19 -9.34 2.08
N THR A 47 12.13 -8.02 2.15
CA THR A 47 11.03 -7.30 2.79
C THR A 47 10.31 -6.37 1.83
N LEU A 48 9.05 -6.07 2.17
CA LEU A 48 8.20 -5.06 1.57
C LEU A 48 7.52 -4.30 2.70
N GLN A 49 7.65 -2.99 2.73
CA GLN A 49 6.96 -2.10 3.64
C GLN A 49 5.99 -1.23 2.85
N LEU A 50 4.76 -1.13 3.33
CA LEU A 50 3.72 -0.25 2.79
C LEU A 50 3.30 0.72 3.90
N ALA A 51 3.48 2.01 3.64
CA ALA A 51 3.01 3.10 4.49
C ALA A 51 2.10 4.01 3.68
N LEU A 52 1.04 4.54 4.28
CA LEU A 52 0.11 5.44 3.56
C LEU A 52 0.84 6.70 3.08
N ASP A 53 0.66 7.07 1.81
CA ASP A 53 1.10 8.35 1.26
C ASP A 53 -0.03 9.38 1.43
N THR A 54 -0.10 10.03 2.59
CA THR A 54 -1.22 10.95 2.92
C THR A 54 -1.06 12.35 2.32
N ALA A 55 -0.04 12.59 1.48
CA ALA A 55 0.29 13.92 1.03
C ALA A 55 -0.79 14.52 0.10
N ASN A 56 -1.48 13.69 -0.70
CA ASN A 56 -2.63 14.03 -1.55
C ASN A 56 -3.40 12.74 -1.96
N PRO A 57 -4.33 12.22 -1.14
CA PRO A 57 -5.00 10.96 -1.46
C PRO A 57 -5.96 11.15 -2.65
N PRO A 58 -5.84 10.36 -3.73
CA PRO A 58 -6.89 10.23 -4.73
C PRO A 58 -8.15 9.63 -4.11
N ASP A 59 -9.33 10.00 -4.62
CA ASP A 59 -10.60 9.49 -4.07
C ASP A 59 -10.80 7.99 -4.35
N ASP A 60 -10.27 7.48 -5.47
CA ASP A 60 -10.54 6.11 -5.97
C ASP A 60 -9.43 5.09 -5.69
N VAL A 61 -8.24 5.56 -5.30
CA VAL A 61 -7.09 4.68 -5.00
C VAL A 61 -6.37 5.15 -3.75
N THR A 62 -5.92 4.21 -2.94
CA THR A 62 -5.10 4.49 -1.77
C THR A 62 -3.62 4.41 -2.16
N PRO A 63 -2.87 5.52 -2.05
CA PRO A 63 -1.45 5.54 -2.37
C PRO A 63 -0.62 5.09 -1.16
N PHE A 64 0.48 4.41 -1.45
CA PHE A 64 1.45 3.93 -0.49
C PHE A 64 2.86 4.39 -0.87
N LEU A 65 3.60 4.86 0.11
CA LEU A 65 5.06 4.83 0.09
C LEU A 65 5.49 3.39 0.30
N THR A 66 6.30 2.90 -0.62
CA THR A 66 6.80 1.53 -0.61
C THR A 66 8.29 1.54 -0.37
N SER A 67 8.79 0.63 0.45
CA SER A 67 10.21 0.41 0.64
C SER A 67 10.51 -1.05 0.98
N GLY A 68 11.78 -1.44 0.98
CA GLY A 68 12.16 -2.77 1.44
C GLY A 68 13.61 -3.11 1.15
N LYS A 69 13.95 -4.36 1.47
CA LYS A 69 15.24 -4.97 1.18
C LYS A 69 15.02 -6.18 0.28
N SER A 70 15.89 -6.38 -0.70
CA SER A 70 15.96 -7.59 -1.51
C SER A 70 17.14 -8.47 -1.06
N ALA A 71 17.97 -9.00 -1.96
CA ALA A 71 19.11 -9.83 -1.55
C ALA A 71 20.29 -8.99 -1.01
N VAL A 72 20.63 -7.94 -1.74
CA VAL A 72 21.76 -7.02 -1.57
C VAL A 72 21.21 -5.61 -1.40
N ASN A 73 20.36 -5.19 -2.33
CA ASN A 73 19.88 -3.83 -2.53
C ASN A 73 18.63 -3.54 -1.72
N THR A 74 18.53 -2.29 -1.26
CA THR A 74 17.29 -1.73 -0.74
C THR A 74 16.56 -0.99 -1.85
N TYR A 75 15.27 -0.81 -1.67
CA TYR A 75 14.43 -0.13 -2.64
C TYR A 75 13.42 0.79 -1.97
N SER A 76 12.96 1.75 -2.75
CA SER A 76 11.85 2.64 -2.41
C SER A 76 11.00 2.90 -3.64
N GLY A 77 9.75 3.29 -3.44
CA GLY A 77 8.80 3.41 -4.52
C GLY A 77 7.45 3.94 -4.09
N ARG A 78 6.51 3.85 -5.02
CA ARG A 78 5.11 4.15 -4.79
C ARG A 78 4.24 3.06 -5.39
N MET A 79 3.25 2.65 -4.62
CA MET A 79 2.19 1.74 -5.05
C MET A 79 0.84 2.40 -4.81
N SER A 80 -0.17 2.01 -5.59
CA SER A 80 -1.55 2.42 -5.34
C SER A 80 -2.44 1.20 -5.35
N ALA A 81 -3.36 1.11 -4.39
CA ALA A 81 -4.33 0.02 -4.27
C ALA A 81 -5.76 0.56 -4.42
N ALA A 82 -6.60 -0.16 -5.15
CA ALA A 82 -8.02 0.12 -5.25
C ALA A 82 -8.84 -0.90 -4.44
N LEU A 83 -10.09 -0.57 -4.15
CA LEU A 83 -10.98 -1.39 -3.32
C LEU A 83 -11.31 -2.76 -3.93
N ASP A 84 -11.26 -2.86 -5.26
CA ASP A 84 -11.53 -4.08 -6.03
C ASP A 84 -10.36 -5.08 -6.06
N GLY A 85 -9.26 -4.76 -5.36
CA GLY A 85 -8.05 -5.56 -5.31
C GLY A 85 -7.01 -5.19 -6.35
N MET A 86 -7.23 -4.19 -7.21
CA MET A 86 -6.20 -3.70 -8.12
C MET A 86 -5.03 -3.12 -7.31
N MET A 87 -3.80 -3.41 -7.75
CA MET A 87 -2.61 -2.76 -7.22
C MET A 87 -1.64 -2.45 -8.35
N ILE A 88 -1.11 -1.24 -8.37
CA ILE A 88 -0.12 -0.81 -9.37
C ILE A 88 1.14 -0.31 -8.70
N VAL A 89 2.30 -0.56 -9.33
CA VAL A 89 3.58 0.05 -8.95
C VAL A 89 3.86 1.21 -9.88
N THR A 90 3.85 2.44 -9.36
CA THR A 90 4.03 3.65 -10.18
C THR A 90 5.49 4.08 -10.27
N ARG A 91 6.30 3.76 -9.26
CA ARG A 91 7.73 4.02 -9.24
C ARG A 91 8.43 2.99 -8.38
N LEU A 92 9.60 2.53 -8.82
CA LEU A 92 10.52 1.73 -8.03
C LEU A 92 11.95 2.20 -8.32
N SER A 93 12.70 2.49 -7.26
CA SER A 93 14.10 2.88 -7.28
C SER A 93 14.87 1.99 -6.33
N THR A 94 16.07 1.55 -6.73
CA THR A 94 16.90 0.64 -5.96
C THR A 94 18.26 1.27 -5.69
N THR A 95 18.95 0.82 -4.66
CA THR A 95 20.40 1.00 -4.59
C THR A 95 21.08 0.17 -5.69
N GLU A 96 22.34 0.49 -6.00
CA GLU A 96 23.14 -0.21 -7.02
C GLU A 96 24.40 -0.82 -6.40
N MET A 97 24.22 -1.56 -5.30
CA MET A 97 25.29 -2.34 -4.67
C MET A 97 25.49 -3.66 -5.40
N ALA A 98 26.74 -4.02 -5.63
CA ALA A 98 27.11 -5.31 -6.18
C ALA A 98 27.06 -6.39 -5.09
N GLY A 99 26.63 -7.60 -5.47
CA GLY A 99 26.72 -8.80 -4.65
C GLY A 99 27.15 -10.02 -5.46
N SER A 100 26.92 -11.22 -4.93
CA SER A 100 27.17 -12.45 -5.69
C SER A 100 26.26 -12.55 -6.92
N THR A 101 26.68 -13.32 -7.93
CA THR A 101 25.88 -13.56 -9.14
C THR A 101 24.47 -14.06 -8.80
N ASP A 102 24.36 -15.03 -7.89
CA ASP A 102 23.07 -15.60 -7.48
C ASP A 102 22.16 -14.55 -6.83
N ALA A 103 22.73 -13.68 -5.98
CA ALA A 103 21.97 -12.63 -5.31
C ALA A 103 21.47 -11.57 -6.32
N MET A 104 22.33 -11.16 -7.26
CA MET A 104 21.95 -10.20 -8.30
C MET A 104 20.91 -10.78 -9.26
N GLN A 105 21.01 -12.07 -9.61
CA GLN A 105 20.03 -12.74 -10.46
C GLN A 105 18.67 -12.87 -9.75
N PHE A 106 18.67 -13.18 -8.45
CA PHE A 106 17.45 -13.17 -7.65
C PHE A 106 16.79 -11.79 -7.64
N GLU A 107 17.57 -10.72 -7.45
CA GLU A 107 17.06 -9.35 -7.44
C GLU A 107 16.42 -8.93 -8.75
N ASP A 108 17.05 -9.25 -9.89
CA ASP A 108 16.50 -8.93 -11.21
C ASP A 108 15.10 -9.55 -11.37
N VAL A 109 14.95 -10.83 -11.00
CA VAL A 109 13.66 -11.53 -11.04
C VAL A 109 12.66 -10.91 -10.05
N TYR A 110 13.06 -10.69 -8.80
CA TYR A 110 12.19 -10.11 -7.77
C TYR A 110 11.68 -8.73 -8.18
N PHE A 111 12.57 -7.83 -8.61
CA PHE A 111 12.18 -6.48 -8.99
C PHE A 111 11.38 -6.44 -10.29
N LYS A 112 11.64 -7.33 -11.24
CA LYS A 112 10.82 -7.47 -12.45
C LYS A 112 9.38 -7.86 -12.10
N ASN A 113 9.22 -8.84 -11.22
CA ASN A 113 7.91 -9.31 -10.76
C ASN A 113 7.21 -8.24 -9.91
N LEU A 114 7.92 -7.57 -9.01
CA LEU A 114 7.35 -6.49 -8.20
C LEU A 114 6.86 -5.33 -9.07
N LYS A 115 7.64 -4.91 -10.07
CA LYS A 115 7.26 -3.84 -11.02
C LYS A 115 6.03 -4.19 -11.86
N SER A 116 5.71 -5.47 -12.02
CA SER A 116 4.59 -5.95 -12.84
C SER A 116 3.38 -6.43 -12.03
N VAL A 117 3.32 -6.09 -10.74
CA VAL A 117 2.14 -6.31 -9.89
C VAL A 117 0.94 -5.56 -10.46
N VAL A 118 -0.19 -6.26 -10.52
CA VAL A 118 -1.48 -5.75 -11.03
C VAL A 118 -2.63 -5.95 -10.04
N ARG A 119 -2.48 -6.85 -9.06
CA ARG A 119 -3.52 -7.19 -8.10
C ARG A 119 -2.92 -7.56 -6.76
N PHE A 120 -3.63 -7.26 -5.69
CA PHE A 120 -3.34 -7.75 -4.35
C PHE A 120 -4.50 -8.58 -3.81
N ASP A 121 -4.19 -9.44 -2.84
CA ASP A 121 -5.17 -10.11 -2.00
C ASP A 121 -4.64 -10.26 -0.58
N ILE A 122 -5.51 -10.05 0.40
CA ILE A 122 -5.25 -10.29 1.82
C ILE A 122 -6.05 -11.51 2.22
N THR A 123 -5.40 -12.67 2.18
CA THR A 123 -6.07 -13.96 2.47
C THR A 123 -6.27 -14.20 3.96
N SER A 124 -5.53 -13.49 4.80
CA SER A 124 -5.69 -13.38 6.26
C SER A 124 -4.97 -12.12 6.74
N THR A 125 -5.20 -11.68 7.97
CA THR A 125 -4.55 -10.48 8.54
C THR A 125 -3.01 -10.48 8.46
N ASN A 126 -2.39 -11.65 8.29
CA ASN A 126 -0.95 -11.83 8.23
C ASN A 126 -0.42 -12.36 6.87
N ARG A 127 -1.25 -12.41 5.82
CA ARG A 127 -0.85 -12.95 4.50
C ARG A 127 -1.24 -12.01 3.36
N LEU A 128 -0.23 -11.45 2.71
CA LEU A 128 -0.36 -10.65 1.50
C LEU A 128 0.05 -11.49 0.28
N ARG A 129 -0.77 -11.42 -0.78
CA ARG A 129 -0.43 -11.91 -2.11
C ARG A 129 -0.38 -10.74 -3.08
N LEU A 130 0.69 -10.64 -3.86
CA LEU A 130 0.81 -9.72 -4.98
C LEU A 130 0.87 -10.52 -6.28
N TYR A 131 -0.16 -10.40 -7.11
CA TYR A 131 -0.20 -11.05 -8.41
C TYR A 131 0.44 -10.14 -9.44
N PHE A 132 1.33 -10.72 -10.25
CA PHE A 132 2.04 -10.02 -11.31
C PHE A 132 1.82 -10.70 -12.66
N GLY A 133 1.90 -9.94 -13.75
CA GLY A 133 1.51 -10.40 -15.09
C GLY A 133 2.65 -10.57 -16.10
N THR A 134 3.83 -9.99 -15.84
CA THR A 134 4.96 -10.02 -16.78
C THR A 134 6.29 -10.28 -16.03
N PRO A 135 7.22 -11.09 -16.57
CA PRO A 135 7.21 -11.71 -17.90
C PRO A 135 6.32 -12.95 -18.00
N GLN A 136 5.90 -13.52 -16.87
CA GLN A 136 4.93 -14.61 -16.77
C GLN A 136 4.03 -14.33 -15.57
N PRO A 137 2.73 -14.72 -15.62
CA PRO A 137 1.85 -14.60 -14.48
C PRO A 137 2.37 -15.37 -13.27
N GLY A 138 2.28 -14.77 -12.08
CA GLY A 138 2.69 -15.41 -10.84
C GLY A 138 2.23 -14.65 -9.61
N VAL A 139 2.70 -15.10 -8.44
CA VAL A 139 2.37 -14.49 -7.15
C VAL A 139 3.63 -14.33 -6.31
N LEU A 140 3.77 -13.18 -5.67
CA LEU A 140 4.66 -12.99 -4.52
C LEU A 140 3.79 -13.12 -3.26
N GLU A 141 4.11 -14.07 -2.40
CA GLU A 141 3.41 -14.23 -1.12
C GLU A 141 4.28 -13.72 0.02
N PHE A 142 3.70 -12.96 0.93
CA PHE A 142 4.40 -12.38 2.07
C PHE A 142 3.69 -12.67 3.40
N ASP A 143 4.49 -12.84 4.44
CA ASP A 143 4.06 -12.85 5.85
C ASP A 143 4.14 -11.45 6.45
N LYS A 144 3.15 -11.04 7.22
CA LYS A 144 3.26 -9.80 7.99
C LYS A 144 4.27 -9.99 9.11
N THR A 145 5.25 -9.09 9.21
CA THR A 145 6.18 -9.06 10.35
C THR A 145 5.51 -8.28 11.49
N GLN A 146 5.59 -8.79 12.72
CA GLN A 146 5.12 -8.08 13.91
C GLN A 146 5.89 -6.79 14.16
#